data_AF-A0ABC8YE50-F1
#
_entry.id   AF-A0ABC8YE50-F1
#
_cell.length_a   1.000
_cell.length_b   1.000
_cell.length_c   1.000
_cell.angle_alpha   90.00
_cell.angle_beta   90.00
_cell.angle_gamma   90.00
#
_symmetry.space_group_name_H-M   'P 1'
#
loop_
_entity.id
_entity.type
_entity.pdbx_description
1 polymer ?
#
loop_
_entity_poly.entity_id
_entity_poly.type
_entity_poly.pdbx_seq_one_letter_code
_entity_poly.pdbx_strand_id
1 'polypeptide(L)'
;MEEEARNTDTPGEEPAKDDVAEEKAPAPEESKALVVVESDEKPAATDGSRDRDAFLSRLATDKSLSLIRAWEESEKAKAENRAARRLANVTSWENSKVAQMEAELKKIHVSRMGKTDDMFHAFFFLCSLIFGSTDGWVCACVQEQLEMKKAARAEKLRNSAAAAHRAAEEKRAAAVAMRGEEVIRAEEAAARYRATGQAPTKLFGLGLFGRG
;
A
#
# COMPACT_ATOMS: atom_id res chain seq x y z
N MET A 1 -41.82 19.42 9.43
CA MET A 1 -40.74 20.25 8.86
C MET A 1 -39.45 19.40 8.82
N GLU A 2 -39.19 18.57 7.82
CA GLU A 2 -39.64 18.61 6.40
C GLU A 2 -39.32 19.97 5.75
N GLU A 3 -38.76 20.06 4.55
CA GLU A 3 -38.44 19.04 3.54
C GLU A 3 -37.32 19.58 2.62
N GLU A 4 -36.85 18.75 1.67
CA GLU A 4 -36.40 19.06 0.28
C GLU A 4 -35.85 20.46 -0.14
N ALA A 5 -34.96 20.60 -1.15
CA ALA A 5 -34.20 19.65 -2.00
C ALA A 5 -33.24 20.42 -2.95
N ARG A 6 -32.57 19.65 -3.84
CA ARG A 6 -31.99 19.99 -5.17
C ARG A 6 -30.48 20.27 -5.19
N ASN A 7 -29.63 19.27 -5.51
CA ASN A 7 -29.30 18.67 -6.84
C ASN A 7 -28.65 19.62 -7.86
N THR A 8 -27.40 19.30 -8.22
CA THR A 8 -26.88 19.05 -9.60
C THR A 8 -25.63 18.17 -9.43
N ASP A 9 -25.66 16.88 -9.74
CA ASP A 9 -25.50 16.26 -11.08
C ASP A 9 -24.06 15.93 -11.47
N THR A 10 -23.88 14.70 -11.96
CA THR A 10 -22.64 14.16 -12.57
C THR A 10 -22.92 13.90 -14.05
N PRO A 11 -21.99 14.26 -14.95
CA PRO A 11 -21.49 13.30 -15.94
C PRO A 11 -19.95 13.35 -16.02
N GLY A 12 -19.21 12.41 -16.62
CA GLY A 12 -19.62 11.30 -17.50
C GLY A 12 -18.78 11.28 -18.79
N GLU A 13 -17.62 10.61 -18.73
CA GLU A 13 -16.82 9.98 -19.81
C GLU A 13 -16.27 10.76 -21.05
N GLU A 14 -15.01 10.38 -21.38
CA GLU A 14 -14.08 10.48 -22.55
C GLU A 14 -14.62 10.57 -24.02
N PRO A 15 -13.81 10.53 -25.15
CA PRO A 15 -12.34 10.29 -25.36
C PRO A 15 -11.59 11.17 -26.43
N ALA A 16 -10.27 10.91 -26.65
CA ALA A 16 -9.43 11.00 -27.90
C ALA A 16 -8.06 11.77 -27.73
N LYS A 17 -7.01 11.65 -28.56
CA LYS A 17 -6.22 10.56 -29.24
C LYS A 17 -5.12 11.24 -30.11
N ASP A 18 -3.93 10.70 -30.46
CA ASP A 18 -3.25 9.42 -30.14
C ASP A 18 -1.92 9.60 -29.33
N ASP A 19 -0.66 9.66 -29.82
CA ASP A 19 -0.02 9.62 -31.16
C ASP A 19 1.49 9.18 -31.04
N VAL A 20 2.29 9.19 -32.13
CA VAL A 20 3.53 8.39 -32.34
C VAL A 20 4.88 9.14 -32.27
N ALA A 21 5.93 8.48 -31.72
CA ALA A 21 7.33 8.62 -32.17
C ALA A 21 8.20 7.40 -31.77
N GLU A 22 8.87 6.79 -32.75
CA GLU A 22 9.77 5.63 -32.63
C GLU A 22 11.18 6.01 -33.09
N GLU A 23 12.25 5.60 -32.37
CA GLU A 23 13.50 5.12 -33.00
C GLU A 23 14.45 4.44 -31.99
N LYS A 24 14.88 3.20 -32.30
CA LYS A 24 16.29 2.87 -32.68
C LYS A 24 16.75 1.49 -32.19
N ALA A 25 16.96 0.57 -33.15
CA ALA A 25 17.68 -0.69 -32.96
C ALA A 25 19.20 -0.48 -32.87
N PRO A 26 20.00 -1.50 -32.50
CA PRO A 26 20.66 -2.25 -33.58
C PRO A 26 20.93 -3.75 -33.33
N ALA A 27 21.15 -4.46 -34.44
CA ALA A 27 21.96 -5.68 -34.61
C ALA A 27 23.01 -5.35 -35.74
N PRO A 28 23.92 -6.24 -36.22
CA PRO A 28 24.04 -7.69 -36.03
C PRO A 28 25.51 -8.24 -35.93
N GLU A 29 25.68 -9.54 -36.20
CA GLU A 29 26.90 -10.29 -36.59
C GLU A 29 27.97 -10.69 -35.52
N GLU A 30 28.10 -12.00 -35.29
CA GLU A 30 29.24 -12.85 -35.73
C GLU A 30 29.45 -14.08 -34.82
N SER A 31 29.28 -15.29 -35.38
CA SER A 31 30.18 -16.44 -35.19
C SER A 31 29.72 -17.65 -36.02
N LYS A 32 30.30 -17.81 -37.22
CA LYS A 32 30.25 -19.06 -37.99
C LYS A 32 31.32 -20.03 -37.49
N ALA A 33 30.93 -21.23 -37.07
CA ALA A 33 31.63 -22.50 -37.32
C ALA A 33 31.01 -23.65 -36.48
N LEU A 34 31.10 -24.94 -36.82
CA LEU A 34 31.27 -25.68 -38.08
C LEU A 34 31.30 -27.17 -37.67
N VAL A 35 30.34 -28.01 -38.10
CA VAL A 35 30.53 -29.45 -38.39
C VAL A 35 29.39 -29.89 -39.31
N VAL A 36 29.74 -30.41 -40.49
CA VAL A 36 28.89 -31.29 -41.30
C VAL A 36 29.53 -32.68 -41.24
N VAL A 37 28.78 -33.69 -40.80
CA VAL A 37 28.91 -35.06 -41.30
C VAL A 37 27.50 -35.61 -41.47
N GLU A 38 27.23 -36.05 -42.68
CA GLU A 38 25.97 -36.60 -43.16
C GLU A 38 25.97 -38.12 -42.96
N SER A 39 24.82 -38.71 -42.64
CA SER A 39 24.61 -40.16 -42.68
C SER A 39 23.13 -40.44 -42.89
N ASP A 40 22.74 -40.59 -44.14
CA ASP A 40 21.43 -41.09 -44.56
C ASP A 40 21.13 -42.47 -43.96
N GLU A 41 19.99 -42.59 -43.29
CA GLU A 41 19.21 -43.83 -43.33
C GLU A 41 17.75 -43.55 -43.73
N LYS A 42 17.45 -44.01 -44.95
CA LYS A 42 16.17 -44.36 -45.60
C LYS A 42 14.85 -44.14 -44.81
N PRO A 43 13.80 -43.56 -45.44
CA PRO A 43 12.70 -42.93 -44.71
C PRO A 43 11.71 -43.92 -44.06
N ALA A 44 11.71 -43.98 -42.73
CA ALA A 44 10.58 -44.44 -41.93
C ALA A 44 9.50 -43.33 -41.85
N ALA A 45 8.75 -43.15 -42.94
CA ALA A 45 7.70 -42.13 -43.05
C ALA A 45 6.45 -42.46 -42.20
N THR A 46 6.57 -42.40 -40.87
CA THR A 46 5.43 -42.48 -39.92
C THR A 46 5.57 -41.61 -38.65
N ASP A 47 6.78 -41.26 -38.21
CA ASP A 47 6.96 -40.77 -36.83
C ASP A 47 6.81 -39.24 -36.65
N GLY A 48 7.34 -38.44 -37.57
CA GLY A 48 7.38 -36.98 -37.45
C GLY A 48 6.02 -36.26 -37.41
N SER A 49 4.89 -36.95 -37.56
CA SER A 49 3.57 -36.37 -37.22
C SER A 49 3.31 -36.40 -35.72
N ARG A 50 3.65 -37.49 -35.02
CA ARG A 50 3.44 -37.64 -33.58
C ARG A 50 4.27 -36.62 -32.80
N ASP A 51 5.50 -36.36 -33.22
CA ASP A 51 6.36 -35.34 -32.61
C ASP A 51 5.80 -33.92 -32.76
N ARG A 52 5.25 -33.59 -33.94
CA ARG A 52 4.59 -32.29 -34.16
C ARG A 52 3.34 -32.15 -33.30
N ASP A 53 2.51 -33.18 -33.22
CA ASP A 53 1.28 -33.16 -32.41
C ASP A 53 1.63 -33.07 -30.90
N ALA A 54 2.68 -33.75 -30.45
CA ALA A 54 3.22 -33.63 -29.10
C ALA A 54 3.81 -32.24 -28.81
N PHE A 55 4.50 -31.63 -29.78
CA PHE A 55 5.04 -30.27 -29.66
C PHE A 55 3.94 -29.20 -29.63
N LEU A 56 2.94 -29.30 -30.52
CA LEU A 56 1.76 -28.43 -30.51
C LEU A 56 0.98 -28.56 -29.19
N SER A 57 0.88 -29.77 -28.64
CA SER A 57 0.27 -30.00 -27.33
C SER A 57 1.05 -29.32 -26.19
N ARG A 58 2.39 -29.40 -26.20
CA ARG A 58 3.26 -28.70 -25.25
C ARG A 58 3.10 -27.17 -25.34
N LEU A 59 3.16 -26.61 -26.54
CA LEU A 59 2.92 -25.18 -26.76
C LEU A 59 1.52 -24.74 -26.32
N ALA A 60 0.49 -25.55 -26.55
CA ALA A 60 -0.86 -25.29 -26.07
C ALA A 60 -0.92 -25.30 -24.53
N THR A 61 -0.25 -26.25 -23.87
CA THR A 61 -0.15 -26.25 -22.40
C THR A 61 0.64 -25.06 -21.87
N ASP A 62 1.76 -24.68 -22.48
CA ASP A 62 2.58 -23.54 -22.05
C ASP A 62 1.83 -22.21 -22.22
N LYS A 63 1.08 -22.05 -23.31
CA LYS A 63 0.17 -20.92 -23.53
C LYS A 63 -0.98 -20.88 -22.51
N SER A 64 -1.54 -22.04 -22.15
CA SER A 64 -2.58 -22.11 -21.11
C SER A 64 -2.03 -21.75 -19.72
N LEU A 65 -0.84 -22.26 -19.36
CA LEU A 65 -0.21 -22.04 -18.06
C LEU A 65 0.27 -20.60 -17.88
N SER A 66 0.82 -19.98 -18.92
CA SER A 66 1.18 -18.56 -18.91
C SER A 66 -0.05 -17.66 -18.77
N LEU A 67 -1.16 -17.96 -19.47
CA LEU A 67 -2.41 -17.21 -19.31
C LEU A 67 -3.01 -17.36 -17.90
N ILE A 68 -2.98 -18.57 -17.32
CA ILE A 68 -3.43 -18.82 -15.94
C ILE A 68 -2.54 -18.08 -14.93
N ARG A 69 -1.22 -18.08 -15.10
CA ARG A 69 -0.28 -17.33 -14.22
C ARG A 69 -0.49 -15.82 -14.30
N ALA A 70 -0.59 -15.27 -15.52
CA ALA A 70 -0.86 -13.84 -15.72
C ALA A 70 -2.22 -13.44 -15.12
N TRP A 71 -3.22 -14.31 -15.22
CA TRP A 71 -4.50 -14.11 -14.57
C TRP A 71 -4.39 -14.13 -13.03
N GLU A 72 -3.77 -15.17 -12.46
CA GLU A 72 -3.59 -15.32 -11.01
C GLU A 72 -2.89 -14.10 -10.42
N GLU A 73 -1.82 -13.63 -11.05
CA GLU A 73 -1.09 -12.44 -10.64
C GLU A 73 -1.96 -11.17 -10.75
N SER A 74 -2.81 -11.07 -11.78
CA SER A 74 -3.74 -9.94 -11.91
C SER A 74 -4.82 -9.91 -10.80
N GLU A 75 -5.27 -11.06 -10.30
CA GLU A 75 -6.22 -11.14 -9.18
C GLU A 75 -5.54 -10.90 -7.84
N LYS A 76 -4.33 -11.43 -7.64
CA LYS A 76 -3.47 -11.10 -6.49
C LYS A 76 -3.25 -9.59 -6.43
N ALA A 77 -2.78 -8.97 -7.51
CA ALA A 77 -2.59 -7.52 -7.60
C ALA A 77 -3.87 -6.70 -7.31
N LYS A 78 -5.06 -7.18 -7.73
CA LYS A 78 -6.35 -6.54 -7.36
C LYS A 78 -6.62 -6.62 -5.85
N ALA A 79 -6.41 -7.78 -5.23
CA ALA A 79 -6.57 -7.96 -3.78
C ALA A 79 -5.55 -7.10 -3.00
N GLU A 80 -4.30 -7.05 -3.46
CA GLU A 80 -3.26 -6.20 -2.89
C GLU A 80 -3.59 -4.71 -3.02
N ASN A 81 -4.09 -4.23 -4.17
CA ASN A 81 -4.48 -2.83 -4.36
C ASN A 81 -5.65 -2.44 -3.45
N ARG A 82 -6.67 -3.32 -3.30
CA ARG A 82 -7.77 -3.15 -2.34
C ARG A 82 -7.26 -3.04 -0.90
N ALA A 83 -6.33 -3.92 -0.50
CA ALA A 83 -5.72 -3.91 0.82
C ALA A 83 -4.86 -2.64 1.04
N ALA A 84 -4.02 -2.27 0.09
CA ALA A 84 -3.15 -1.09 0.16
C ALA A 84 -3.95 0.21 0.34
N ARG A 85 -5.07 0.39 -0.39
CA ARG A 85 -5.99 1.53 -0.18
C ARG A 85 -6.56 1.57 1.24
N ARG A 86 -6.98 0.41 1.78
CA ARG A 86 -7.48 0.30 3.16
C ARG A 86 -6.39 0.66 4.19
N LEU A 87 -5.17 0.14 4.02
CA LEU A 87 -4.03 0.42 4.89
C LEU A 87 -3.59 1.89 4.83
N ALA A 88 -3.63 2.52 3.67
CA ALA A 88 -3.36 3.94 3.49
C ALA A 88 -4.39 4.81 4.22
N ASN A 89 -5.68 4.50 4.10
CA ASN A 89 -6.76 5.21 4.81
C ASN A 89 -6.67 5.06 6.34
N VAL A 90 -6.28 3.89 6.83
CA VAL A 90 -6.07 3.65 8.28
C VAL A 90 -4.85 4.44 8.78
N THR A 91 -3.76 4.45 8.01
CA THR A 91 -2.51 5.15 8.38
C THR A 91 -2.65 6.68 8.31
N SER A 92 -3.38 7.23 7.34
CA SER A 92 -3.66 8.68 7.30
C SER A 92 -4.56 9.11 8.46
N TRP A 93 -5.52 8.26 8.87
CA TRP A 93 -6.36 8.47 10.05
C TRP A 93 -5.56 8.43 11.36
N GLU A 94 -4.65 7.47 11.53
CA GLU A 94 -3.69 7.44 12.66
C GLU A 94 -2.87 8.72 12.72
N ASN A 95 -2.20 9.08 11.61
CA ASN A 95 -1.34 10.27 11.55
C ASN A 95 -2.13 11.55 11.85
N SER A 96 -3.37 11.66 11.36
CA SER A 96 -4.27 12.77 11.69
C SER A 96 -4.59 12.83 13.20
N LYS A 97 -4.86 11.67 13.83
CA LYS A 97 -5.15 11.60 15.27
C LYS A 97 -3.93 11.88 16.15
N VAL A 98 -2.76 11.35 15.79
CA VAL A 98 -1.49 11.65 16.47
C VAL A 98 -1.16 13.14 16.34
N ALA A 99 -1.25 13.71 15.13
CA ALA A 99 -1.01 15.14 14.90
C ALA A 99 -1.99 16.06 15.67
N GLN A 100 -3.28 15.69 15.76
CA GLN A 100 -4.26 16.42 16.57
C GLN A 100 -3.84 16.49 18.04
N MET A 101 -3.44 15.35 18.61
CA MET A 101 -3.05 15.25 20.03
C MET A 101 -1.70 15.91 20.32
N GLU A 102 -0.74 15.83 19.38
CA GLU A 102 0.52 16.57 19.47
C GLU A 102 0.31 18.08 19.39
N ALA A 103 -0.60 18.56 18.55
CA ALA A 103 -0.90 19.98 18.43
C ALA A 103 -1.51 20.52 19.74
N GLU A 104 -2.41 19.76 20.38
CA GLU A 104 -2.93 20.11 21.71
C GLU A 104 -1.83 20.12 22.78
N LEU A 105 -0.91 19.15 22.76
CA LEU A 105 0.24 19.11 23.68
C LEU A 105 1.14 20.33 23.47
N LYS A 106 1.51 20.63 22.22
CA LYS A 106 2.33 21.81 21.85
C LYS A 106 1.63 23.11 22.27
N LYS A 107 0.32 23.24 22.04
CA LYS A 107 -0.47 24.41 22.50
C LYS A 107 -0.44 24.55 24.03
N ILE A 108 -0.68 23.47 24.78
CA ILE A 108 -0.60 23.49 26.25
C ILE A 108 0.82 23.81 26.73
N HIS A 109 1.85 23.29 26.06
CA HIS A 109 3.25 23.52 26.40
C HIS A 109 3.65 24.99 26.15
N VAL A 110 3.37 25.54 24.97
CA VAL A 110 3.67 26.94 24.60
C VAL A 110 2.88 27.93 25.46
N SER A 111 1.55 27.74 25.62
CA SER A 111 0.76 28.60 26.50
C SER A 111 1.16 28.50 27.97
N ARG A 112 1.75 27.37 28.39
CA ARG A 112 2.30 27.21 29.74
C ARG A 112 3.67 27.85 29.87
N MET A 113 4.57 27.68 28.91
CA MET A 113 5.90 28.31 28.89
C MET A 113 5.74 29.82 28.99
N GLY A 114 5.04 30.49 28.07
CA GLY A 114 4.82 31.93 28.18
C GLY A 114 4.25 32.35 29.54
N LYS A 115 3.23 31.64 30.04
CA LYS A 115 2.63 31.95 31.35
C LYS A 115 3.59 31.69 32.52
N THR A 116 4.40 30.63 32.50
CA THR A 116 5.38 30.35 33.55
C THR A 116 6.53 31.32 33.45
N ASP A 117 7.05 31.60 32.27
CA ASP A 117 8.23 32.44 32.07
C ASP A 117 7.88 33.90 32.42
N ASP A 118 6.71 34.42 32.02
CA ASP A 118 6.21 35.73 32.46
C ASP A 118 6.05 35.80 33.99
N MET A 119 5.45 34.77 34.61
CA MET A 119 5.20 34.73 36.06
C MET A 119 6.48 34.50 36.86
N PHE A 120 7.40 33.65 36.39
CA PHE A 120 8.71 33.41 36.99
C PHE A 120 9.58 34.65 36.85
N HIS A 121 9.62 35.32 35.70
CA HIS A 121 10.34 36.59 35.56
C HIS A 121 9.75 37.66 36.47
N ALA A 122 8.43 37.86 36.49
CA ALA A 122 7.80 38.84 37.37
C ALA A 122 8.05 38.52 38.86
N PHE A 123 7.94 37.25 39.26
CA PHE A 123 8.18 36.80 40.64
C PHE A 123 9.66 36.89 41.02
N PHE A 124 10.58 36.53 40.13
CA PHE A 124 12.03 36.63 40.36
C PHE A 124 12.49 38.08 40.43
N PHE A 125 11.95 38.97 39.59
CA PHE A 125 12.20 40.41 39.65
C PHE A 125 11.67 41.01 40.95
N LEU A 126 10.48 40.59 41.40
CA LEU A 126 9.87 41.04 42.64
C LEU A 126 10.61 40.50 43.89
N CYS A 127 10.99 39.22 43.92
CA CYS A 127 11.80 38.65 45.00
C CYS A 127 13.21 39.25 45.04
N SER A 128 13.82 39.54 43.90
CA SER A 128 15.11 40.25 43.83
C SER A 128 15.01 41.66 44.42
N LEU A 129 13.91 42.39 44.16
CA LEU A 129 13.65 43.71 44.75
C LEU A 129 13.36 43.67 46.26
N ILE A 130 12.67 42.63 46.76
CA ILE A 130 12.14 42.61 48.15
C ILE A 130 13.03 41.84 49.12
N PHE A 131 13.64 40.72 48.71
CA PHE A 131 14.32 39.77 49.62
C PHE A 131 15.82 39.59 49.39
N GLY A 132 16.34 39.85 48.18
CA GLY A 132 17.79 39.81 47.90
C GLY A 132 18.49 38.46 48.09
N SER A 133 17.76 37.39 48.43
CA SER A 133 18.26 36.05 48.70
C SER A 133 17.29 34.98 48.19
N THR A 134 17.80 33.83 47.76
CA THR A 134 17.05 32.81 47.02
C THR A 134 16.42 31.75 47.93
N ASP A 135 15.19 32.01 48.40
CA ASP A 135 14.39 31.02 49.14
C ASP A 135 13.81 29.93 48.22
N GLY A 136 14.56 28.83 48.04
CA GLY A 136 14.22 27.74 47.13
C GLY A 136 13.01 26.86 47.50
N TRP A 137 12.41 27.05 48.69
CA TRP A 137 11.48 26.07 49.27
C TRP A 137 10.04 26.17 48.75
N VAL A 138 9.50 27.39 48.56
CA VAL A 138 8.14 27.60 48.03
C VAL A 138 8.06 27.17 46.55
N CYS A 139 9.17 27.27 45.82
CA CYS A 139 9.27 26.87 44.43
C CYS A 139 8.99 25.36 44.24
N ALA A 140 9.51 24.51 45.14
CA ALA A 140 9.41 23.04 45.01
C ALA A 140 7.96 22.52 45.00
N CYS A 141 7.14 22.92 45.98
CA CYS A 141 5.76 22.41 46.10
C CYS A 141 4.86 22.88 44.94
N VAL A 142 5.06 24.11 44.45
CA VAL A 142 4.32 24.64 43.28
C VAL A 142 4.79 24.00 41.97
N GLN A 143 6.09 23.75 41.84
CA GLN A 143 6.68 23.05 40.71
C GLN A 143 6.20 21.60 40.63
N GLU A 144 6.16 20.88 41.75
CA GLU A 144 5.67 19.49 41.82
C GLU A 144 4.20 19.40 41.40
N GLN A 145 3.34 20.34 41.85
CA GLN A 145 1.95 20.45 41.39
C GLN A 145 1.83 20.73 39.89
N LEU A 146 2.75 21.50 39.31
CA LEU A 146 2.83 21.74 37.87
C LEU A 146 3.29 20.49 37.12
N GLU A 147 4.24 19.73 37.67
CA GLU A 147 4.79 18.51 37.08
C GLU A 147 3.80 17.35 37.11
N MET A 148 3.09 17.12 38.22
CA MET A 148 1.98 16.17 38.31
C MET A 148 0.90 16.45 37.26
N LYS A 149 0.57 17.74 37.02
CA LYS A 149 -0.39 18.17 35.99
C LYS A 149 0.17 18.13 34.56
N LYS A 150 1.50 18.15 34.37
CA LYS A 150 2.16 17.86 33.08
C LYS A 150 2.08 16.35 32.81
N ALA A 151 2.49 15.52 33.78
CA ALA A 151 2.51 14.07 33.71
C ALA A 151 1.12 13.48 33.41
N ALA A 152 0.11 13.77 34.24
CA ALA A 152 -1.24 13.21 34.07
C ALA A 152 -1.93 13.60 32.75
N ARG A 153 -1.54 14.73 32.12
CA ARG A 153 -2.03 15.10 30.78
C ARG A 153 -1.23 14.40 29.67
N ALA A 154 0.10 14.39 29.77
CA ALA A 154 0.95 13.65 28.84
C ALA A 154 0.61 12.14 28.83
N GLU A 155 0.29 11.57 29.99
CA GLU A 155 -0.17 10.20 30.14
C GLU A 155 -1.52 9.96 29.43
N LYS A 156 -2.53 10.81 29.64
CA LYS A 156 -3.81 10.71 28.90
C LYS A 156 -3.62 10.78 27.38
N LEU A 157 -2.73 11.65 26.91
CA LEU A 157 -2.42 11.77 25.48
C LEU A 157 -1.65 10.53 24.95
N ARG A 158 -0.68 10.01 25.71
CA ARG A 158 0.03 8.75 25.40
C ARG A 158 -0.91 7.54 25.41
N ASN A 159 -1.81 7.44 26.38
CA ASN A 159 -2.80 6.37 26.48
C ASN A 159 -3.80 6.45 25.31
N SER A 160 -4.22 7.65 24.91
CA SER A 160 -5.06 7.84 23.72
C SER A 160 -4.32 7.55 22.41
N ALA A 161 -3.04 7.88 22.30
CA ALA A 161 -2.22 7.54 21.14
C ALA A 161 -2.00 6.02 21.05
N ALA A 162 -1.69 5.36 22.16
CA ALA A 162 -1.59 3.90 22.24
C ALA A 162 -2.92 3.21 21.90
N ALA A 163 -4.06 3.75 22.34
CA ALA A 163 -5.38 3.26 21.96
C ALA A 163 -5.65 3.46 20.45
N ALA A 164 -5.27 4.60 19.87
CA ALA A 164 -5.40 4.86 18.44
C ALA A 164 -4.54 3.90 17.60
N HIS A 165 -3.29 3.65 18.01
CA HIS A 165 -2.42 2.67 17.35
C HIS A 165 -2.98 1.24 17.46
N ARG A 166 -3.40 0.78 18.65
CA ARG A 166 -4.03 -0.55 18.80
C ARG A 166 -5.27 -0.72 17.92
N ALA A 167 -6.21 0.23 17.98
CA ALA A 167 -7.43 0.21 17.17
C ALA A 167 -7.17 0.31 15.66
N ALA A 168 -5.98 0.74 15.26
CA ALA A 168 -5.54 0.77 13.86
C ALA A 168 -4.75 -0.47 13.47
N GLU A 169 -3.92 -1.03 14.35
CA GLU A 169 -3.28 -2.34 14.21
C GLU A 169 -4.32 -3.45 14.06
N GLU A 170 -5.42 -3.40 14.83
CA GLU A 170 -6.59 -4.27 14.64
C GLU A 170 -7.17 -4.17 13.22
N LYS A 171 -7.31 -2.94 12.68
CA LYS A 171 -7.78 -2.70 11.30
C LYS A 171 -6.76 -3.14 10.25
N ARG A 172 -5.45 -2.99 10.52
CA ARG A 172 -4.37 -3.50 9.66
C ARG A 172 -4.40 -5.03 9.63
N ALA A 173 -4.51 -5.68 10.78
CA ALA A 173 -4.63 -7.14 10.90
C ALA A 173 -5.87 -7.67 10.17
N ALA A 174 -7.03 -7.02 10.34
CA ALA A 174 -8.24 -7.36 9.59
C ALA A 174 -8.07 -7.17 8.07
N ALA A 175 -7.43 -6.08 7.61
CA ALA A 175 -7.16 -5.85 6.20
C ALA A 175 -6.18 -6.89 5.61
N VAL A 176 -5.18 -7.32 6.37
CA VAL A 176 -4.23 -8.40 5.99
C VAL A 176 -4.93 -9.77 5.96
N ALA A 177 -5.84 -10.06 6.89
CA ALA A 177 -6.63 -11.28 6.88
C ALA A 177 -7.54 -11.37 5.63
N MET A 178 -8.27 -10.28 5.32
CA MET A 178 -9.09 -10.19 4.10
C MET A 178 -8.25 -10.31 2.82
N ARG A 179 -7.04 -9.71 2.79
CA ARG A 179 -6.08 -9.88 1.69
C ARG A 179 -5.69 -11.35 1.53
N GLY A 180 -5.38 -12.04 2.63
CA GLY A 180 -5.02 -13.45 2.63
C GLY A 180 -6.14 -14.34 2.07
N GLU A 181 -7.39 -14.11 2.49
CA GLU A 181 -8.55 -14.83 1.96
C GLU A 181 -8.74 -14.64 0.45
N GLU A 182 -8.66 -13.40 -0.04
CA GLU A 182 -8.78 -13.10 -1.48
C GLU A 182 -7.64 -13.72 -2.29
N VAL A 183 -6.41 -13.76 -1.76
CA VAL A 183 -5.25 -14.40 -2.40
C VAL A 183 -5.40 -15.92 -2.45
N ILE A 184 -5.80 -16.57 -1.34
CA ILE A 184 -6.04 -18.03 -1.30
C ILE A 184 -7.15 -18.41 -2.29
N ARG A 185 -8.22 -17.62 -2.37
CA ARG A 185 -9.31 -17.83 -3.35
C ARG A 185 -8.82 -17.73 -4.80
N ALA A 186 -7.89 -16.81 -5.11
CA ALA A 186 -7.27 -16.70 -6.42
C ALA A 186 -6.37 -17.91 -6.74
N GLU A 187 -5.59 -18.39 -5.76
CA GLU A 187 -4.73 -19.57 -5.89
C GLU A 187 -5.54 -20.87 -6.06
N GLU A 188 -6.61 -21.07 -5.29
CA GLU A 188 -7.55 -22.18 -5.46
C GLU A 188 -8.18 -22.18 -6.85
N ALA A 189 -8.61 -21.02 -7.34
CA ALA A 189 -9.19 -20.89 -8.67
C ALA A 189 -8.13 -21.15 -9.77
N ALA A 190 -6.90 -20.67 -9.60
CA ALA A 190 -5.80 -20.97 -10.52
C ALA A 190 -5.44 -22.46 -10.52
N ALA A 191 -5.46 -23.13 -9.36
CA ALA A 191 -5.31 -24.57 -9.25
C ALA A 191 -6.45 -25.34 -9.95
N ARG A 192 -7.70 -24.87 -9.84
CA ARG A 192 -8.84 -25.43 -10.58
C ARG A 192 -8.65 -25.29 -12.10
N TYR A 193 -8.23 -24.13 -12.61
CA TYR A 193 -7.97 -23.95 -14.05
C TYR A 193 -6.80 -24.80 -14.57
N ARG A 194 -5.76 -25.03 -13.74
CA ARG A 194 -4.67 -25.98 -14.06
C ARG A 194 -5.19 -27.42 -14.14
N ALA A 195 -6.06 -27.82 -13.22
CA ALA A 195 -6.62 -29.17 -13.17
C ALA A 195 -7.64 -29.47 -14.28
N THR A 196 -8.43 -28.48 -14.70
CA THR A 196 -9.39 -28.63 -15.82
C THR A 196 -8.75 -28.44 -17.20
N GLY A 197 -7.51 -27.95 -17.27
CA GLY A 197 -6.84 -27.59 -18.53
C GLY A 197 -7.48 -26.42 -19.27
N GLN A 198 -8.50 -25.77 -18.68
CA GLN A 198 -9.28 -24.73 -19.32
C GLN A 198 -8.82 -23.36 -18.84
N ALA A 199 -8.05 -22.66 -19.67
CA ALA A 199 -7.56 -21.33 -19.33
C ALA A 199 -8.72 -20.31 -19.27
N PRO A 200 -8.65 -19.28 -18.40
CA PRO A 200 -9.75 -18.37 -18.15
C PRO A 200 -10.07 -17.48 -19.37
N THR A 201 -11.21 -17.76 -20.02
CA THR A 201 -11.59 -17.17 -21.33
C THR A 201 -12.17 -15.75 -21.27
N LYS A 202 -12.57 -15.26 -20.10
CA LYS A 202 -13.24 -13.95 -19.91
C LYS A 202 -12.38 -12.90 -19.19
N LEU A 203 -11.10 -13.19 -18.94
CA LEU A 203 -10.32 -12.47 -17.93
C LEU A 203 -9.29 -11.48 -18.48
N PHE A 204 -9.11 -11.46 -19.79
CA PHE A 204 -8.59 -10.32 -20.52
C PHE A 204 -9.71 -9.87 -21.45
N GLY A 205 -10.16 -8.61 -21.32
CA GLY A 205 -11.08 -8.04 -22.29
C GLY A 205 -10.46 -8.14 -23.68
N LEU A 206 -11.24 -8.59 -24.67
CA LEU A 206 -10.79 -8.73 -26.05
C LEU A 206 -10.16 -7.40 -26.52
N GLY A 207 -8.88 -7.41 -26.89
CA GLY A 207 -8.23 -6.15 -27.31
C GLY A 207 -6.77 -6.16 -27.77
N LEU A 208 -5.91 -7.13 -27.38
CA LEU A 208 -4.46 -6.96 -27.61
C LEU A 208 -3.67 -8.12 -28.27
N PHE A 209 -4.29 -9.24 -28.68
CA PHE A 209 -3.59 -10.22 -29.51
C PHE A 209 -4.50 -10.89 -30.55
N GLY A 210 -4.39 -10.42 -31.81
CA GLY A 210 -4.70 -11.22 -32.99
C GLY A 210 -5.86 -10.76 -33.88
N ARG A 211 -5.61 -9.75 -34.74
CA ARG A 211 -6.03 -9.80 -36.16
C ARG A 211 -5.30 -8.74 -37.00
N GLY A 212 -4.36 -9.21 -37.81
CA GLY A 212 -3.54 -8.46 -38.77
C GLY A 212 -2.66 -9.46 -39.50
#